data_AF-A0AA51NBF6-F1
#
_entry.id   AF-A0AA51NBF6-F1
#
_cell.length_a   1.000
_cell.length_b   1.000
_cell.length_c   1.000
_cell.angle_alpha   90.00
_cell.angle_beta   90.00
_cell.angle_gamma   90.00
#
_symmetry.space_group_name_H-M   'P 1'
#
loop_
_entity.id
_entity.type
_entity.pdbx_description
1 polymer ?
#
loop_
_entity_poly.entity_id
_entity_poly.type
_entity_poly.pdbx_seq_one_letter_code
_entity_poly.pdbx_strand_id
1 'polypeptide(L)'
;MPLKHCNIKNNWNNPSSGLCLILELYRFNIPSFLSYQIIKFHFFPIAFFSIFKEIKISTKTVSTSMSHKFQNKYRIATARLKNWDYGSNATYFVTICTKNRQHFFGEIRNQKMFLNDIGKMVEFEWLKSFELRPDMNLYMGEYQVMPNHFHGIVGIGENRYNTINGMNRDCRDAMHGVSTPIHKPTHAPTHNPNKFGPQSKNLGSIMRGFKSAVTVGARLINPDFGWQERFHDHIIRDKRSFIRISEYIKNNPKNWRDDRFW
;
A
#
# COMPACT_ATOMS: atom_id res chain seq x y z
N MET A 1 67.76 42.69 3.87
CA MET A 1 66.50 42.98 3.13
C MET A 1 65.32 42.76 4.09
N PRO A 2 64.25 43.57 4.01
CA PRO A 2 63.61 44.17 5.18
C PRO A 2 62.23 43.61 5.57
N LEU A 3 61.85 43.84 6.85
CA LEU A 3 60.57 44.35 7.40
C LEU A 3 59.25 43.65 6.98
N LYS A 4 58.23 43.33 7.81
CA LYS A 4 57.54 44.01 8.94
C LYS A 4 56.75 42.92 9.72
N HIS A 5 56.74 42.86 11.06
CA HIS A 5 55.79 43.53 12.00
C HIS A 5 54.33 43.55 11.50
N CYS A 6 53.28 43.20 12.26
CA CYS A 6 53.08 43.29 13.71
C CYS A 6 51.92 42.37 14.17
N ASN A 7 52.05 41.84 15.39
CA ASN A 7 50.97 41.31 16.23
C ASN A 7 50.07 42.46 16.71
N ILE A 8 48.82 42.17 17.14
CA ILE A 8 48.24 42.58 18.44
C ILE A 8 46.80 42.05 18.53
N LYS A 9 46.55 41.28 19.60
CA LYS A 9 45.24 40.91 20.14
C LYS A 9 44.59 42.14 20.79
N ASN A 10 43.26 42.25 20.79
CA ASN A 10 42.47 42.24 22.04
C ASN A 10 40.96 42.45 21.80
N ASN A 11 40.20 41.62 22.53
CA ASN A 11 38.83 41.79 23.03
C ASN A 11 38.39 43.25 23.24
N TRP A 12 37.08 43.52 23.18
CA TRP A 12 36.26 43.90 24.34
C TRP A 12 34.77 44.05 23.97
N ASN A 13 33.96 43.81 24.99
CA ASN A 13 32.51 43.64 25.01
C ASN A 13 31.67 44.89 24.65
N ASN A 14 30.43 44.58 24.27
CA ASN A 14 29.20 45.37 24.29
C ASN A 14 29.03 46.22 25.59
N PRO A 15 28.36 47.39 25.56
CA PRO A 15 26.98 47.39 26.08
C PRO A 15 25.99 48.37 25.40
N SER A 16 24.74 47.89 25.34
CA SER A 16 23.42 48.55 25.45
C SER A 16 23.29 50.07 25.64
N SER A 17 22.45 50.71 24.80
CA SER A 17 21.20 51.42 25.17
C SER A 17 20.85 52.49 24.12
N GLY A 18 19.58 52.56 23.70
CA GLY A 18 19.14 53.61 22.78
C GLY A 18 17.83 53.30 22.07
N LEU A 19 16.72 53.64 22.73
CA LEU A 19 15.36 53.69 22.22
C LEU A 19 15.27 54.37 20.83
N CYS A 20 14.60 53.73 19.87
CA CYS A 20 13.98 54.45 18.77
C CYS A 20 12.68 53.75 18.37
N LEU A 21 11.56 54.32 18.85
CA LEU A 21 10.21 54.07 18.35
C LEU A 21 10.13 54.55 16.89
N ILE A 22 9.75 53.67 15.96
CA ILE A 22 8.97 54.07 14.78
C ILE A 22 7.86 53.03 14.62
N LEU A 23 6.70 53.34 15.19
CA LEU A 23 5.40 52.76 14.83
C LEU A 23 4.90 53.56 13.63
N GLU A 24 4.89 52.96 12.45
CA GLU A 24 4.34 53.60 11.26
C GLU A 24 2.83 53.35 11.21
N LEU A 25 2.10 54.44 11.43
CA LEU A 25 0.65 54.58 11.41
C LEU A 25 0.13 54.53 9.97
N TYR A 26 -0.68 53.52 9.62
CA TYR A 26 -1.59 53.66 8.48
C TYR A 26 -2.92 54.21 8.97
N ARG A 27 -3.18 55.46 8.58
CA ARG A 27 -4.39 56.23 8.88
C ARG A 27 -5.39 56.07 7.73
N PHE A 28 -6.58 55.61 8.09
CA PHE A 28 -7.93 55.93 7.57
C PHE A 28 -8.15 56.20 6.08
N ASN A 29 -9.06 55.41 5.50
CA ASN A 29 -10.13 55.97 4.66
C ASN A 29 -11.41 55.12 4.75
N ILE A 30 -12.50 55.72 5.24
CA ILE A 30 -13.88 55.18 5.31
C ILE A 30 -14.76 56.16 4.51
N PRO A 31 -15.71 55.66 3.71
CA PRO A 31 -17.11 56.08 3.86
C PRO A 31 -18.04 54.85 3.88
N SER A 32 -18.75 54.59 4.99
CA SER A 32 -20.18 54.87 5.20
C SER A 32 -21.12 54.26 4.15
N PHE A 33 -21.92 53.27 4.56
CA PHE A 33 -23.38 53.40 4.74
C PHE A 33 -23.98 52.08 5.24
N LEU A 34 -24.49 52.09 6.48
CA LEU A 34 -25.46 51.12 6.98
C LEU A 34 -26.83 51.43 6.38
N SER A 35 -27.59 50.41 6.01
CA SER A 35 -29.00 50.35 6.38
C SER A 35 -29.43 48.90 6.58
N TYR A 36 -29.72 48.57 7.84
CA TYR A 36 -30.40 47.35 8.26
C TYR A 36 -31.89 47.52 7.96
N GLN A 37 -32.48 46.62 7.17
CA GLN A 37 -33.94 46.53 7.04
C GLN A 37 -34.45 45.40 7.93
N ILE A 38 -34.96 45.77 9.10
CA ILE A 38 -35.80 44.94 9.96
C ILE A 38 -37.18 44.88 9.30
N ILE A 39 -37.61 43.71 8.83
CA ILE A 39 -38.99 43.50 8.39
C ILE A 39 -39.75 42.72 9.48
N LYS A 40 -40.78 43.41 9.96
CA LYS A 40 -41.76 43.08 10.99
C LYS A 40 -42.52 41.79 10.65
N PHE A 41 -42.57 40.85 11.59
CA PHE A 41 -43.64 39.86 11.66
C PHE A 41 -44.85 40.52 12.35
N HIS A 42 -45.92 40.77 11.60
CA HIS A 42 -47.23 41.07 12.17
C HIS A 42 -48.01 39.77 12.35
N PHE A 43 -48.29 39.45 13.62
CA PHE A 43 -49.38 38.58 14.03
C PHE A 43 -50.72 39.22 13.66
N PHE A 44 -51.64 38.47 13.06
CA PHE A 44 -53.09 38.62 13.27
C PHE A 44 -53.78 37.23 13.15
N PRO A 45 -54.91 36.98 13.85
CA PRO A 45 -55.22 35.67 14.41
C PRO A 45 -56.49 35.00 13.84
N ILE A 46 -56.61 33.68 14.11
CA ILE A 46 -57.82 32.86 14.38
C ILE A 46 -58.95 32.82 13.30
N ALA A 47 -59.17 31.65 12.68
CA ALA A 47 -60.33 30.76 12.98
C ALA A 47 -60.63 29.76 11.84
N PHE A 48 -60.85 28.49 12.23
CA PHE A 48 -61.90 27.58 11.73
C PHE A 48 -62.01 27.28 10.22
N PHE A 49 -61.72 26.04 9.81
CA PHE A 49 -62.76 25.02 9.61
C PHE A 49 -62.15 23.66 9.21
N SER A 50 -62.52 22.65 9.98
CA SER A 50 -62.28 21.23 9.73
C SER A 50 -62.82 20.78 8.36
N ILE A 51 -61.96 20.20 7.52
CA ILE A 51 -62.36 19.15 6.58
C ILE A 51 -61.26 18.09 6.56
N PHE A 52 -61.49 17.01 7.30
CA PHE A 52 -60.81 15.73 7.12
C PHE A 52 -61.15 15.19 5.73
N LYS A 53 -60.13 14.91 4.92
CA LYS A 53 -60.24 13.98 3.80
C LYS A 53 -59.04 13.06 3.81
N GLU A 54 -59.30 11.80 4.09
CA GLU A 54 -58.34 10.70 4.08
C GLU A 54 -57.60 10.63 2.75
N ILE A 55 -56.27 10.70 2.81
CA ILE A 55 -55.40 10.23 1.74
C ILE A 55 -54.70 8.99 2.28
N LYS A 56 -55.18 7.80 1.87
CA LYS A 56 -54.47 6.53 2.04
C LYS A 56 -53.21 6.56 1.16
N ILE A 57 -52.10 7.01 1.74
CA ILE A 57 -50.78 6.83 1.12
C ILE A 57 -50.36 5.38 1.36
N SER A 58 -50.47 4.56 0.32
CA SER A 58 -49.90 3.22 0.25
C SER A 58 -48.37 3.32 0.41
N THR A 59 -47.85 3.05 1.61
CA THR A 59 -46.41 2.91 1.82
C THR A 59 -45.93 1.69 1.04
N LYS A 60 -45.38 1.92 -0.15
CA LYS A 60 -44.54 0.93 -0.83
C LYS A 60 -43.37 0.65 0.10
N THR A 61 -43.36 -0.52 0.72
CA THR A 61 -42.20 -1.08 1.40
C THR A 61 -41.05 -1.10 0.42
N VAL A 62 -40.10 -0.18 0.59
CA VAL A 62 -38.80 -0.23 -0.08
C VAL A 62 -38.12 -1.48 0.45
N SER A 63 -38.00 -2.48 -0.41
CA SER A 63 -37.22 -3.69 -0.15
C SER A 63 -35.80 -3.29 0.23
N THR A 64 -35.44 -3.52 1.49
CA THR A 64 -34.12 -3.29 2.05
C THR A 64 -33.08 -4.03 1.21
N SER A 65 -32.16 -3.27 0.60
CA SER A 65 -31.00 -3.78 -0.11
C SER A 65 -30.20 -4.72 0.81
N MET A 66 -29.90 -5.92 0.33
CA MET A 66 -29.05 -6.87 1.05
C MET A 66 -27.73 -6.22 1.46
N SER A 67 -27.54 -6.05 2.77
CA SER A 67 -26.33 -5.45 3.33
C SER A 67 -25.13 -6.38 3.11
N HIS A 68 -24.04 -5.88 2.50
CA HIS A 68 -22.74 -6.55 2.35
C HIS A 68 -21.98 -6.76 3.68
N LYS A 69 -22.67 -6.87 4.82
CA LYS A 69 -22.06 -7.02 6.15
C LYS A 69 -22.07 -8.49 6.56
N PHE A 70 -20.90 -9.10 6.72
CA PHE A 70 -20.77 -10.38 7.40
C PHE A 70 -20.53 -10.11 8.90
N GLN A 71 -21.42 -10.58 9.77
CA GLN A 71 -21.37 -10.33 11.22
C GLN A 71 -21.23 -8.85 11.61
N ASN A 72 -21.99 -7.95 10.97
CA ASN A 72 -21.97 -6.50 11.23
C ASN A 72 -20.59 -5.81 11.11
N LYS A 73 -19.61 -6.45 10.45
CA LYS A 73 -18.28 -5.87 10.17
C LYS A 73 -18.09 -5.67 8.68
N TYR A 74 -17.52 -4.53 8.29
CA TYR A 74 -17.04 -4.32 6.92
C TYR A 74 -15.86 -5.27 6.69
N ARG A 75 -16.04 -6.23 5.78
CA ARG A 75 -14.94 -7.09 5.34
C ARG A 75 -14.30 -6.44 4.12
N ILE A 76 -13.03 -6.06 4.22
CA ILE A 76 -12.25 -5.62 3.06
C ILE A 76 -12.20 -6.79 2.06
N ALA A 77 -12.79 -6.60 0.88
CA ALA A 77 -12.79 -7.61 -0.17
C ALA A 77 -11.35 -7.95 -0.57
N THR A 78 -11.08 -9.22 -0.91
CA THR A 78 -9.76 -9.63 -1.36
C THR A 78 -9.53 -9.11 -2.78
N ALA A 79 -8.43 -8.40 -3.01
CA ALA A 79 -7.98 -8.04 -4.36
C ALA A 79 -7.54 -9.25 -5.20
N ARG A 80 -7.25 -10.37 -4.52
CA ARG A 80 -6.84 -11.63 -5.16
C ARG A 80 -7.96 -12.24 -6.00
N LEU A 81 -7.58 -12.81 -7.14
CA LEU A 81 -8.49 -13.51 -8.02
C LEU A 81 -9.13 -14.68 -7.26
N LYS A 82 -10.46 -14.63 -7.15
CA LYS A 82 -11.23 -15.71 -6.51
C LYS A 82 -11.03 -16.99 -7.33
N ASN A 83 -10.93 -18.12 -6.63
CA ASN A 83 -10.75 -19.46 -7.21
C ASN A 83 -9.40 -19.68 -7.93
N TRP A 84 -8.42 -18.79 -7.77
CA TRP A 84 -7.05 -19.03 -8.24
C TRP A 84 -6.16 -19.59 -7.13
N ASP A 85 -5.39 -20.63 -7.46
CA ASP A 85 -4.33 -21.13 -6.58
C ASP A 85 -3.02 -20.40 -6.91
N TYR A 86 -2.58 -19.58 -5.96
CA TYR A 86 -1.36 -18.78 -6.07
C TYR A 86 -0.06 -19.60 -5.92
N GLY A 87 -0.15 -20.93 -5.80
CA GLY A 87 0.96 -21.88 -5.96
C GLY A 87 1.03 -22.55 -7.34
N SER A 88 0.03 -22.34 -8.20
CA SER A 88 0.01 -22.89 -9.56
C SER A 88 1.14 -22.34 -10.44
N ASN A 89 1.52 -23.13 -11.45
CA ASN A 89 2.47 -22.73 -12.49
C ASN A 89 1.94 -21.49 -13.22
N ALA A 90 2.54 -20.32 -12.94
CA ALA A 90 2.14 -19.04 -13.49
C ALA A 90 3.17 -17.95 -13.19
N THR A 91 3.06 -16.85 -13.92
CA THR A 91 3.84 -15.63 -13.71
C THR A 91 2.98 -14.58 -13.00
N TYR A 92 3.57 -13.89 -12.02
CA TYR A 92 2.90 -12.87 -11.22
C TYR A 92 3.70 -11.57 -11.24
N PHE A 93 3.03 -10.47 -11.55
CA PHE A 93 3.52 -9.13 -11.24
C PHE A 93 3.13 -8.78 -9.80
N VAL A 94 4.08 -8.27 -9.01
CA VAL A 94 3.87 -7.86 -7.63
C VAL A 94 4.31 -6.43 -7.41
N THR A 95 3.56 -5.73 -6.56
CA THR A 95 3.92 -4.41 -6.03
C THR A 95 3.80 -4.42 -4.51
N ILE A 96 4.87 -4.01 -3.82
CA ILE A 96 4.93 -3.95 -2.36
C ILE A 96 5.32 -2.54 -1.94
N CYS A 97 4.40 -1.83 -1.29
CA CYS A 97 4.61 -0.45 -0.86
C CYS A 97 5.09 -0.38 0.59
N THR A 98 5.89 0.62 0.92
CA THR A 98 6.25 0.98 2.28
C THR A 98 5.04 1.58 3.01
N LYS A 99 5.06 1.49 4.34
CA LYS A 99 4.06 2.09 5.21
C LYS A 99 3.99 3.59 4.94
N ASN A 100 2.78 4.09 4.75
CA ASN A 100 2.51 5.50 4.41
C ASN A 100 3.30 6.04 3.21
N ARG A 101 3.80 5.15 2.34
CA ARG A 101 4.62 5.51 1.16
C ARG A 101 5.88 6.30 1.50
N GLN A 102 6.45 6.09 2.68
CA GLN A 102 7.70 6.73 3.07
C GLN A 102 8.87 6.26 2.21
N HIS A 103 9.76 7.17 1.86
CA HIS A 103 10.89 6.94 0.94
C HIS A 103 12.05 6.24 1.66
N PHE A 104 11.86 4.97 2.04
CA PHE A 104 12.88 4.22 2.77
C PHE A 104 14.02 3.69 1.91
N PHE A 105 13.84 3.55 0.60
CA PHE A 105 14.80 2.81 -0.25
C PHE A 105 15.78 3.70 -1.00
N GLY A 106 15.66 5.01 -0.86
CA GLY A 106 16.52 6.00 -1.50
C GLY A 106 15.69 7.04 -2.24
N GLU A 107 16.25 7.56 -3.33
CA GLU A 107 15.69 8.69 -4.06
C GLU A 107 15.94 8.58 -5.56
N ILE A 108 15.18 9.34 -6.34
CA ILE A 108 15.36 9.41 -7.79
C ILE A 108 16.00 10.73 -8.15
N ARG A 109 17.16 10.66 -8.83
CA ARG A 109 17.88 11.81 -9.37
C ARG A 109 18.11 11.58 -10.85
N ASN A 110 17.87 12.58 -11.69
CA ASN A 110 18.04 12.47 -13.14
C ASN A 110 17.37 11.22 -13.74
N GLN A 111 16.14 10.92 -13.31
CA GLN A 111 15.35 9.76 -13.77
C GLN A 111 15.97 8.38 -13.48
N LYS A 112 16.92 8.31 -12.54
CA LYS A 112 17.56 7.08 -12.09
C LYS A 112 17.35 6.89 -10.60
N MET A 113 17.11 5.65 -10.20
CA MET A 113 17.03 5.27 -8.79
C MET A 113 18.43 5.24 -8.17
N PHE A 114 18.60 5.92 -7.04
CA PHE A 114 19.80 5.85 -6.19
C PHE A 114 19.41 5.15 -4.89
N LEU A 115 19.87 3.91 -4.72
CA LEU A 115 19.56 3.11 -3.54
C LEU A 115 20.41 3.54 -2.35
N ASN A 116 19.74 3.70 -1.21
CA ASN A 116 20.41 3.72 0.09
C ASN A 116 20.62 2.27 0.59
N ASP A 117 21.11 2.09 1.81
CA ASP A 117 21.44 0.77 2.32
C ASP A 117 20.21 -0.13 2.52
N ILE A 118 19.06 0.44 2.87
CA ILE A 118 17.80 -0.31 2.92
C ILE A 118 17.38 -0.71 1.49
N GLY A 119 17.50 0.18 0.51
CA GLY A 119 17.20 -0.12 -0.91
C GLY A 119 18.09 -1.23 -1.49
N LYS A 120 19.39 -1.22 -1.17
CA LYS A 120 20.32 -2.30 -1.55
C LYS A 120 19.94 -3.63 -0.88
N MET A 121 19.47 -3.59 0.36
CA MET A 121 18.99 -4.77 1.06
C MET A 121 17.71 -5.35 0.42
N VAL A 122 16.79 -4.50 -0.03
CA VAL A 122 15.61 -4.93 -0.81
C VAL A 122 16.05 -5.69 -2.07
N GLU A 123 17.00 -5.14 -2.83
CA GLU A 123 17.54 -5.79 -4.03
C GLU A 123 18.20 -7.14 -3.69
N PHE A 124 19.08 -7.16 -2.69
CA PHE A 124 19.79 -8.35 -2.26
C PHE A 124 18.83 -9.48 -1.84
N GLU A 125 17.85 -9.18 -0.96
CA GLU A 125 16.89 -10.18 -0.48
C GLU A 125 15.91 -10.64 -1.57
N TRP A 126 15.69 -9.82 -2.59
CA TRP A 126 14.90 -10.22 -3.77
C TRP A 126 15.63 -11.29 -4.56
N LEU A 127 16.90 -11.06 -4.91
CA LEU A 127 17.73 -12.03 -5.63
C LEU A 127 17.87 -13.34 -4.85
N LYS A 128 18.21 -13.23 -3.55
CA LYS A 128 18.35 -14.37 -2.64
C LYS A 128 17.06 -15.18 -2.48
N SER A 129 15.89 -14.58 -2.66
CA SER A 129 14.61 -15.28 -2.52
C SER A 129 14.44 -16.44 -3.51
N PHE A 130 15.07 -16.37 -4.68
CA PHE A 130 15.05 -17.42 -5.70
C PHE A 130 16.00 -18.57 -5.34
N GLU A 131 17.18 -18.26 -4.79
CA GLU A 131 18.18 -19.24 -4.35
C GLU A 131 17.69 -20.09 -3.17
N LEU A 132 16.93 -19.50 -2.25
CA LEU A 132 16.43 -20.17 -1.05
C LEU A 132 15.29 -21.17 -1.31
N ARG A 133 14.74 -21.23 -2.53
CA ARG A 133 13.54 -22.03 -2.84
C ARG A 133 13.72 -22.87 -4.12
N PRO A 134 14.78 -23.68 -4.23
CA PRO A 134 15.03 -24.48 -5.43
C PRO A 134 13.91 -25.51 -5.68
N ASP A 135 13.19 -25.90 -4.63
CA ASP A 135 12.12 -26.88 -4.70
C ASP A 135 10.81 -26.36 -5.32
N MET A 136 10.70 -25.06 -5.57
CA MET A 136 9.52 -24.43 -6.17
C MET A 136 9.72 -24.07 -7.65
N ASN A 137 10.91 -24.31 -8.22
CA ASN A 137 11.22 -23.94 -9.61
C ASN A 137 10.86 -22.47 -9.91
N LEU A 138 11.37 -21.55 -9.08
CA LEU A 138 11.09 -20.13 -9.25
C LEU A 138 11.96 -19.53 -10.34
N TYR A 139 11.40 -18.61 -11.12
CA TYR A 139 12.17 -17.79 -12.05
C TYR A 139 11.86 -16.31 -11.86
N MET A 140 12.86 -15.48 -12.06
CA MET A 140 12.79 -14.05 -11.86
C MET A 140 12.58 -13.35 -13.21
N GLY A 141 11.64 -12.41 -13.25
CA GLY A 141 11.53 -11.45 -14.36
C GLY A 141 12.07 -10.08 -13.97
N GLU A 142 11.64 -9.05 -14.69
CA GLU A 142 12.05 -7.67 -14.38
C GLU A 142 11.59 -7.25 -12.98
N TYR A 143 12.41 -6.46 -12.31
CA TYR A 143 12.11 -5.86 -11.02
C TYR A 143 12.68 -4.44 -10.95
N GLN A 144 12.12 -3.61 -10.07
CA GLN A 144 12.61 -2.27 -9.80
C GLN A 144 12.33 -1.90 -8.35
N VAL A 145 13.39 -1.52 -7.64
CA VAL A 145 13.27 -0.84 -6.34
C VAL A 145 13.07 0.65 -6.61
N MET A 146 12.11 1.26 -5.93
CA MET A 146 11.76 2.67 -6.04
C MET A 146 11.76 3.29 -4.64
N PRO A 147 11.71 4.62 -4.48
CA PRO A 147 11.90 5.25 -3.17
C PRO A 147 11.01 4.67 -2.05
N ASN A 148 9.75 4.36 -2.35
CA ASN A 148 8.75 3.93 -1.37
C ASN A 148 8.05 2.60 -1.68
N HIS A 149 8.51 1.85 -2.67
CA HIS A 149 7.89 0.60 -3.05
C HIS A 149 8.85 -0.26 -3.87
N PHE A 150 8.42 -1.48 -4.12
CA PHE A 150 9.12 -2.46 -4.92
C PHE A 150 8.16 -3.06 -5.95
N HIS A 151 8.63 -3.16 -7.19
CA HIS A 151 8.00 -3.92 -8.26
C HIS A 151 8.82 -5.14 -8.63
N GLY A 152 8.17 -6.26 -8.90
CA GLY A 152 8.85 -7.45 -9.38
C GLY A 152 7.95 -8.37 -10.17
N ILE A 153 8.54 -9.11 -11.10
CA ILE A 153 7.91 -10.26 -11.75
C ILE A 153 8.51 -11.53 -11.14
N VAL A 154 7.63 -12.40 -10.63
CA VAL A 154 7.99 -13.71 -10.09
C VAL A 154 7.21 -14.80 -10.82
N GLY A 155 7.95 -15.76 -11.33
CA GLY A 155 7.42 -16.98 -11.89
C GLY A 155 7.48 -18.13 -10.90
N ILE A 156 6.38 -18.88 -10.82
CA ILE A 156 6.37 -20.21 -10.22
C ILE A 156 6.26 -21.18 -11.38
N GLY A 157 7.31 -21.95 -11.65
CA GLY A 157 7.28 -23.00 -12.68
C GLY A 157 6.60 -24.28 -12.19
N GLU A 158 6.61 -25.28 -13.06
CA GLU A 158 6.22 -26.64 -12.72
C GLU A 158 7.14 -27.20 -11.63
N ASN A 159 6.55 -27.73 -10.56
CA ASN A 159 7.25 -28.33 -9.44
C ASN A 159 6.36 -29.36 -8.73
N ARG A 160 6.94 -30.15 -7.84
CA ARG A 160 6.25 -31.23 -7.10
C ARG A 160 4.99 -30.80 -6.34
N TYR A 161 4.80 -29.51 -6.05
CA TYR A 161 3.64 -29.00 -5.34
C TYR A 161 2.47 -28.63 -6.26
N ASN A 162 2.73 -28.44 -7.57
CA ASN A 162 1.73 -28.01 -8.54
C ASN A 162 1.61 -28.91 -9.78
N THR A 163 2.46 -29.94 -9.96
CA THR A 163 2.41 -30.88 -11.09
C THR A 163 1.72 -32.21 -10.80
N ILE A 164 1.40 -32.53 -9.54
CA ILE A 164 0.95 -33.88 -9.19
C ILE A 164 -0.56 -34.01 -9.32
N ASN A 165 -0.98 -34.85 -10.27
CA ASN A 165 -2.22 -35.62 -10.26
C ASN A 165 -2.55 -36.14 -8.84
N GLY A 166 -3.38 -35.41 -8.12
CA GLY A 166 -4.38 -35.93 -7.16
C GLY A 166 -3.98 -36.76 -5.93
N MET A 167 -2.77 -37.29 -5.75
CA MET A 167 -2.60 -38.41 -4.78
C MET A 167 -1.48 -38.34 -3.75
N ASN A 168 -0.62 -37.33 -3.71
CA ASN A 168 0.27 -37.20 -2.55
C ASN A 168 0.61 -35.75 -2.23
N ARG A 169 -0.41 -34.99 -1.82
CA ARG A 169 -0.13 -33.98 -0.80
C ARG A 169 0.15 -34.80 0.45
N ASP A 170 1.40 -35.21 0.66
CA ASP A 170 1.87 -35.59 1.98
C ASP A 170 1.45 -34.44 2.86
N CYS A 171 0.35 -34.67 3.56
CA CYS A 171 -0.10 -33.88 4.67
C CYS A 171 1.17 -33.77 5.51
N ARG A 172 1.69 -32.55 5.67
CA ARG A 172 2.42 -32.30 6.90
C ARG A 172 1.33 -32.36 7.96
N ASP A 173 1.01 -33.59 8.34
CA ASP A 173 0.19 -33.89 9.48
C ASP A 173 0.80 -33.07 10.60
N ALA A 174 -0.06 -32.31 11.27
CA ALA A 174 0.28 -31.81 12.57
C ALA A 174 0.90 -32.99 13.33
N MET A 175 2.05 -32.75 13.95
CA MET A 175 2.83 -33.74 14.71
C MET A 175 2.03 -34.35 15.91
N HIS A 176 0.74 -34.04 16.02
CA HIS A 176 -0.21 -34.61 16.94
C HIS A 176 -1.38 -35.23 16.16
N GLY A 177 -1.32 -36.55 16.05
CA GLY A 177 -2.22 -37.36 15.23
C GLY A 177 -3.66 -37.36 15.71
N VAL A 178 -4.57 -37.25 14.74
CA VAL A 178 -5.89 -37.88 14.80
C VAL A 178 -6.22 -38.31 13.38
N SER A 179 -6.24 -39.62 13.13
CA SER A 179 -6.59 -40.18 11.83
C SER A 179 -8.07 -39.89 11.51
N THR A 180 -8.35 -39.33 10.34
CA THR A 180 -9.73 -39.25 9.81
C THR A 180 -9.88 -40.20 8.62
N PRO A 181 -11.08 -40.79 8.39
CA PRO A 181 -11.27 -41.81 7.37
C PRO A 181 -11.06 -41.26 5.96
N ILE A 182 -10.27 -41.99 5.15
CA ILE A 182 -10.02 -41.70 3.74
C ILE A 182 -11.31 -41.92 2.94
N HIS A 183 -12.00 -40.83 2.60
CA HIS A 183 -13.03 -40.85 1.56
C HIS A 183 -12.36 -40.57 0.21
N LYS A 184 -12.31 -41.56 -0.69
CA LYS A 184 -11.81 -41.40 -2.07
C LYS A 184 -12.76 -40.47 -2.85
N PRO A 185 -12.33 -39.33 -3.39
CA PRO A 185 -13.15 -38.58 -4.33
C PRO A 185 -12.89 -39.06 -5.76
N THR A 186 -13.96 -39.51 -6.40
CA THR A 186 -14.06 -39.72 -7.84
C THR A 186 -13.90 -38.38 -8.59
N HIS A 187 -13.16 -38.43 -9.69
CA HIS A 187 -12.76 -37.38 -10.62
C HIS A 187 -13.59 -36.08 -10.71
N ALA A 188 -12.97 -34.96 -10.32
CA ALA A 188 -13.13 -33.62 -10.91
C ALA A 188 -11.86 -32.79 -10.57
N PRO A 189 -11.35 -31.91 -11.45
CA PRO A 189 -10.23 -31.03 -11.12
C PRO A 189 -10.70 -29.97 -10.13
N THR A 190 -10.73 -30.31 -8.83
CA THR A 190 -11.12 -29.38 -7.79
C THR A 190 -9.99 -28.38 -7.57
N HIS A 191 -10.13 -27.20 -8.18
CA HIS A 191 -9.45 -25.98 -7.75
C HIS A 191 -9.64 -25.83 -6.24
N ASN A 192 -8.59 -26.13 -5.47
CA ASN A 192 -8.68 -26.12 -4.02
C ASN A 192 -8.59 -24.66 -3.55
N PRO A 193 -9.67 -24.07 -2.99
CA PRO A 193 -9.61 -22.69 -2.53
C PRO A 193 -8.57 -22.54 -1.43
N ASN A 194 -8.04 -21.31 -1.25
CA ASN A 194 -7.10 -21.00 -0.17
C ASN A 194 -7.67 -21.47 1.19
N LYS A 195 -7.15 -22.58 1.72
CA LYS A 195 -7.52 -23.09 3.05
C LYS A 195 -6.88 -22.23 4.14
N PHE A 196 -7.62 -21.98 5.23
CA PHE A 196 -7.07 -21.34 6.41
C PHE A 196 -6.10 -22.30 7.10
N GLY A 197 -4.81 -22.02 6.98
CA GLY A 197 -3.70 -22.80 7.55
C GLY A 197 -2.37 -22.12 7.23
N PRO A 198 -1.22 -22.66 7.70
CA PRO A 198 0.09 -22.13 7.34
C PRO A 198 0.25 -22.08 5.82
N GLN A 199 0.23 -20.87 5.24
CA GLN A 199 0.44 -20.70 3.81
C GLN A 199 1.88 -21.05 3.48
N SER A 200 2.08 -22.15 2.74
CA SER A 200 3.38 -22.58 2.22
C SER A 200 3.30 -22.82 0.72
N LYS A 201 4.45 -22.72 0.05
CA LYS A 201 4.63 -23.06 -1.37
C LYS A 201 3.67 -22.33 -2.33
N ASN A 202 3.44 -21.05 -2.06
CA ASN A 202 2.66 -20.14 -2.92
C ASN A 202 3.23 -18.72 -2.91
N LEU A 203 2.75 -17.85 -3.81
CA LEU A 203 3.17 -16.45 -3.92
C LEU A 203 3.15 -15.70 -2.57
N GLY A 204 2.11 -15.91 -1.78
CA GLY A 204 1.98 -15.27 -0.46
C GLY A 204 3.10 -15.67 0.51
N SER A 205 3.49 -16.94 0.52
CA SER A 205 4.60 -17.43 1.35
C SER A 205 5.97 -16.90 0.89
N ILE A 206 6.16 -16.71 -0.42
CA ILE A 206 7.38 -16.12 -0.99
C ILE A 206 7.47 -14.65 -0.57
N MET A 207 6.42 -13.86 -0.81
CA MET A 207 6.40 -12.44 -0.46
C MET A 207 6.49 -12.21 1.06
N ARG A 208 5.92 -13.11 1.87
CA ARG A 208 6.07 -13.08 3.33
C ARG A 208 7.54 -13.21 3.74
N GLY A 209 8.24 -14.22 3.20
CA GLY A 209 9.66 -14.43 3.48
C GLY A 209 10.51 -13.23 3.06
N PHE A 210 10.29 -12.72 1.85
CA PHE A 210 10.96 -11.53 1.33
C PHE A 210 10.76 -10.30 2.24
N LYS A 211 9.50 -9.93 2.52
CA LYS A 211 9.19 -8.79 3.41
C LYS A 211 9.82 -8.96 4.79
N SER A 212 9.80 -10.19 5.33
CA SER A 212 10.37 -10.49 6.64
C SER A 212 11.89 -10.28 6.66
N ALA A 213 12.61 -10.82 5.66
CA ALA A 213 14.06 -10.71 5.59
C ALA A 213 14.51 -9.24 5.48
N VAL A 214 13.87 -8.46 4.61
CA VAL A 214 14.14 -7.01 4.52
C VAL A 214 13.81 -6.30 5.82
N THR A 215 12.68 -6.62 6.46
CA THR A 215 12.27 -5.95 7.72
C THR A 215 13.30 -6.12 8.83
N VAL A 216 13.91 -7.31 8.94
CA VAL A 216 14.92 -7.60 9.96
C VAL A 216 16.10 -6.65 9.83
N GLY A 217 16.72 -6.55 8.66
CA GLY A 217 17.88 -5.68 8.48
C GLY A 217 17.51 -4.19 8.39
N ALA A 218 16.39 -3.85 7.75
CA ALA A 218 15.95 -2.46 7.59
C ALA A 218 15.68 -1.79 8.94
N ARG A 219 15.12 -2.52 9.92
CA ARG A 219 14.83 -1.97 11.26
C ARG A 219 16.07 -1.75 12.12
N LEU A 220 17.19 -2.38 11.78
CA LEU A 220 18.48 -2.06 12.41
C LEU A 220 18.99 -0.68 11.96
N ILE A 221 18.65 -0.27 10.73
CA ILE A 221 19.04 1.02 10.15
C ILE A 221 18.01 2.11 10.50
N ASN A 222 16.72 1.78 10.36
CA ASN A 222 15.61 2.68 10.65
C ASN A 222 14.48 1.93 11.38
N PRO A 223 14.31 2.11 12.70
CA PRO A 223 13.29 1.42 13.49
C PRO A 223 11.85 1.65 13.02
N ASP A 224 11.57 2.78 12.37
CA ASP A 224 10.23 3.12 11.87
C ASP A 224 9.88 2.39 10.56
N PHE A 225 10.84 1.66 9.99
CA PHE A 225 10.61 0.89 8.78
C PHE A 225 9.40 -0.04 8.91
N GLY A 226 8.52 0.05 7.92
CA GLY A 226 7.37 -0.81 7.79
C GLY A 226 6.91 -0.91 6.34
N TRP A 227 6.29 -2.04 6.02
CA TRP A 227 5.54 -2.25 4.79
C TRP A 227 4.06 -1.89 4.99
N GLN A 228 3.34 -1.63 3.90
CA GLN A 228 1.90 -1.83 3.93
C GLN A 228 1.58 -3.30 4.24
N GLU A 229 0.44 -3.56 4.88
CA GLU A 229 0.08 -4.91 5.33
C GLU A 229 0.02 -5.90 4.16
N ARG A 230 -0.69 -5.51 3.10
CA ARG A 230 -0.88 -6.30 1.88
C ARG A 230 0.09 -5.87 0.79
N PHE A 231 0.12 -6.65 -0.27
CA PHE A 231 0.77 -6.30 -1.53
C PHE A 231 -0.23 -6.49 -2.66
N HIS A 232 0.01 -5.82 -3.77
CA HIS A 232 -0.76 -6.00 -4.99
C HIS A 232 -0.13 -7.11 -5.84
N ASP A 233 -0.96 -7.97 -6.43
CA ASP A 233 -0.54 -9.03 -7.33
C ASP A 233 -1.42 -9.06 -8.59
N HIS A 234 -0.82 -9.42 -9.73
CA HIS A 234 -1.52 -9.59 -11.00
C HIS A 234 -0.93 -10.78 -11.76
N ILE A 235 -1.80 -11.69 -12.22
CA ILE A 235 -1.37 -12.88 -12.98
C ILE A 235 -1.13 -12.48 -14.43
N ILE A 236 0.10 -12.69 -14.91
CA ILE A 236 0.48 -12.43 -16.31
C ILE A 236 0.18 -13.69 -17.12
N ARG A 237 -0.72 -13.58 -18.10
CA ARG A 237 -1.28 -14.73 -18.82
C ARG A 237 -0.71 -14.93 -20.23
N ASP A 238 -0.05 -13.91 -20.77
CA ASP A 238 0.43 -13.91 -22.15
C ASP A 238 1.73 -13.11 -22.31
N LYS A 239 2.44 -13.38 -23.41
CA LYS A 239 3.73 -12.77 -23.73
C LYS A 239 3.65 -11.25 -23.91
N ARG A 240 2.55 -10.73 -24.48
CA ARG A 240 2.39 -9.29 -24.74
C ARG A 240 2.22 -8.54 -23.43
N SER A 241 1.42 -9.08 -22.51
CA SER A 241 1.29 -8.58 -21.14
C SER A 241 2.61 -8.64 -20.38
N PHE A 242 3.37 -9.74 -20.52
CA PHE A 242 4.69 -9.86 -19.90
C PHE A 242 5.64 -8.76 -20.37
N ILE A 243 5.76 -8.55 -21.69
CA ILE A 243 6.62 -7.50 -22.27
C ILE A 243 6.20 -6.12 -21.78
N ARG A 244 4.90 -5.79 -21.86
CA ARG A 244 4.38 -4.50 -21.41
C ARG A 244 4.68 -4.22 -19.93
N ILE A 245 4.47 -5.21 -19.07
CA ILE A 245 4.74 -5.06 -17.62
C ILE A 245 6.25 -4.92 -17.39
N SER A 246 7.07 -5.67 -18.11
CA SER A 246 8.52 -5.59 -18.05
C SER A 246 9.03 -4.20 -18.44
N GLU A 247 8.51 -3.64 -19.53
CA GLU A 247 8.80 -2.27 -19.98
C GLU A 247 8.31 -1.21 -18.99
N TYR A 248 7.13 -1.42 -18.41
CA TYR A 248 6.60 -0.56 -17.35
C TYR A 248 7.56 -0.50 -16.15
N ILE A 249 8.02 -1.67 -15.67
CA ILE A 249 8.96 -1.77 -14.54
C ILE A 249 10.27 -1.04 -14.86
N LYS A 250 10.88 -1.32 -16.03
CA LYS A 250 12.14 -0.69 -16.45
C LYS A 250 12.08 0.83 -16.55
N ASN A 251 10.94 1.36 -17.00
CA ASN A 251 10.78 2.80 -17.19
C ASN A 251 10.21 3.50 -15.95
N ASN A 252 9.92 2.77 -14.87
CA ASN A 252 9.30 3.33 -13.68
C ASN A 252 10.14 4.44 -13.01
N PRO A 253 11.49 4.35 -12.90
CA PRO A 253 12.30 5.45 -12.38
C PRO A 253 12.20 6.74 -13.21
N LYS A 254 11.98 6.62 -14.53
CA LYS A 254 11.79 7.77 -15.42
C LYS A 254 10.43 8.42 -15.22
N ASN A 255 9.41 7.59 -14.99
CA ASN A 255 8.02 8.01 -14.85
C ASN A 255 7.65 8.41 -13.40
N TRP A 256 8.61 8.43 -12.47
CA TRP A 256 8.37 8.65 -11.04
C TRP A 256 7.59 9.93 -10.71
N ARG A 257 7.81 11.01 -11.45
CA ARG A 257 7.09 12.29 -11.20
C ARG A 257 5.58 12.18 -11.44
N ASP A 258 5.18 11.29 -12.35
CA ASP A 258 3.79 11.06 -12.73
C ASP A 258 3.19 9.83 -12.01
N ASP A 259 3.95 9.25 -11.09
CA ASP A 259 3.62 8.01 -10.42
C ASP A 259 2.54 8.23 -9.37
N ARG A 260 1.29 8.14 -9.84
CA ARG A 260 0.07 8.32 -9.03
C ARG A 260 -0.56 7.01 -8.59
N PHE A 261 -0.02 5.88 -9.02
CA PHE A 261 -0.69 4.59 -8.90
C PHE A 261 0.08 3.67 -7.96
N TRP A 262 -0.71 2.91 -7.17
CA TRP A 262 -0.40 1.84 -6.20
C TRP A 262 0.47 2.17 -5.01
#